data_AF-A0A7V7WPI7-F1
#
_entry.id   AF-A0A7V7WPI7-F1
#
_cell.length_a   1.000
_cell.length_b   1.000
_cell.length_c   1.000
_cell.angle_alpha   90.00
_cell.angle_beta   90.00
_cell.angle_gamma   90.00
#
_symmetry.space_group_name_H-M   'P 1'
#
loop_
_entity.id
_entity.type
_entity.pdbx_description
1 polymer ?
#
loop_
_entity_poly.entity_id
_entity_poly.type
_entity_poly.pdbx_seq_one_letter_code
_entity_poly.pdbx_strand_id
1 'polypeptide(L)'
;MRLLLSALIFFLSLPCPAKERGFDRPLKVQERKAGLSRLVEPPQQIRETCWAYGGFALFWQEDPGIKGIEKIALREGSNPAALCSENYAGTSRPIATLSGWPLGVAGPFLLMQDEPLGNLAVLYALKLSDGKVAFTASRDVDAELVVEKKSGLVSLRYYAGLEPKCVPSRQNPACWERIKADHKIPSDLSLAMPDCEGAFRKEPIAREAPAALAISVPAQVKDLSNAKPEFLPGRARCAALP
;
A
#
# COMPACT_ATOMS: atom_id res chain seq x y z
N MET A 1 -60.52 -5.11 1.04
CA MET A 1 -60.07 -4.78 -0.33
C MET A 1 -58.80 -3.93 -0.20
N ARG A 2 -57.68 -4.42 -0.76
CA ARG A 2 -56.35 -3.80 -0.95
C ARG A 2 -55.53 -3.40 0.30
N LEU A 3 -54.73 -4.35 0.78
CA LEU A 3 -53.46 -4.09 1.47
C LEU A 3 -52.44 -3.63 0.42
N LEU A 4 -52.00 -2.37 0.50
CA LEU A 4 -50.86 -1.83 -0.25
C LEU A 4 -49.59 -2.17 0.53
N LEU A 5 -48.87 -3.20 0.08
CA LEU A 5 -47.53 -3.54 0.56
C LEU A 5 -46.53 -2.59 -0.11
N SER A 6 -46.10 -1.56 0.60
CA SER A 6 -44.98 -0.71 0.19
C SER A 6 -43.68 -1.52 0.27
N ALA A 7 -43.17 -1.95 -0.88
CA ALA A 7 -41.82 -2.49 -1.00
C ALA A 7 -40.81 -1.35 -0.81
N LEU A 8 -40.21 -1.26 0.39
CA LEU A 8 -39.03 -0.45 0.62
C LEU A 8 -37.86 -1.08 -0.16
N ILE A 9 -37.49 -0.46 -1.28
CA ILE A 9 -36.27 -0.78 -2.02
C ILE A 9 -35.10 -0.26 -1.17
N PHE A 10 -34.45 -1.17 -0.45
CA PHE A 10 -33.13 -0.93 0.13
C PHE A 10 -32.14 -0.71 -1.02
N PHE A 11 -31.80 0.55 -1.30
CA PHE A 11 -30.59 0.88 -2.02
C PHE A 11 -29.40 0.47 -1.15
N LEU A 12 -28.87 -0.72 -1.42
CA LEU A 12 -27.58 -1.17 -0.93
C LEU A 12 -26.53 -0.12 -1.31
N SER A 13 -25.97 0.54 -0.30
CA SER A 13 -24.79 1.38 -0.42
C SER A 13 -23.67 0.56 -1.07
N LEU A 14 -23.28 0.93 -2.29
CA LEU A 14 -22.13 0.35 -2.97
C LEU A 14 -20.88 0.55 -2.10
N PRO A 15 -20.03 -0.47 -1.95
CA PRO A 15 -18.79 -0.35 -1.20
C PRO A 15 -17.90 0.71 -1.87
N CYS A 16 -17.31 1.57 -1.04
CA CYS A 16 -16.27 2.52 -1.45
C CYS A 16 -15.23 1.76 -2.31
N PRO A 17 -14.86 2.24 -3.51
CA PRO A 17 -13.84 1.57 -4.31
C PRO A 17 -12.55 1.48 -3.47
N ALA A 18 -12.01 0.26 -3.34
CA ALA A 18 -10.75 0.05 -2.67
C ALA A 18 -9.69 1.00 -3.26
N LYS A 19 -8.91 1.67 -2.40
CA LYS A 19 -7.87 2.62 -2.82
C LYS A 19 -6.76 1.91 -3.61
N GLU A 20 -6.66 0.59 -3.49
CA GLU A 20 -5.73 -0.24 -4.24
C GLU A 20 -6.47 -1.12 -5.26
N ARG A 21 -5.95 -1.17 -6.50
CA ARG A 21 -6.53 -2.01 -7.56
C ARG A 21 -5.49 -2.57 -8.51
N GLY A 22 -5.90 -3.60 -9.25
CA GLY A 22 -5.09 -4.23 -10.31
C GLY A 22 -4.23 -5.42 -9.86
N PHE A 23 -4.31 -5.81 -8.59
CA PHE A 23 -3.68 -7.02 -8.07
C PHE A 23 -4.27 -8.30 -8.68
N ASP A 24 -3.48 -9.37 -8.62
CA ASP A 24 -3.93 -10.72 -8.95
C ASP A 24 -4.97 -11.19 -7.95
N ARG A 25 -6.00 -11.87 -8.45
CA ARG A 25 -7.02 -12.47 -7.60
C ARG A 25 -6.56 -13.86 -7.18
N PRO A 26 -6.51 -14.16 -5.87
CA PRO A 26 -6.20 -15.52 -5.43
C PRO A 26 -7.29 -16.48 -5.89
N LEU A 27 -6.88 -17.70 -6.25
CA LEU A 27 -7.78 -18.82 -6.55
C LEU A 27 -8.45 -19.36 -5.29
N LYS A 28 -7.79 -19.21 -4.14
CA LYS A 28 -8.33 -19.57 -2.82
C LYS A 28 -7.79 -18.62 -1.75
N VAL A 29 -8.68 -18.21 -0.86
CA VAL A 29 -8.35 -17.53 0.39
C VAL A 29 -8.78 -18.43 1.53
N GLN A 30 -7.90 -18.66 2.50
CA GLN A 30 -8.23 -19.42 3.71
C GLN A 30 -7.62 -18.73 4.92
N GLU A 31 -8.48 -18.36 5.87
CA GLU A 31 -8.07 -17.79 7.15
C GLU A 31 -8.17 -18.86 8.23
N ARG A 32 -7.21 -18.87 9.16
CA ARG A 32 -7.23 -19.75 10.33
C ARG A 32 -6.60 -19.10 11.55
N LYS A 33 -6.84 -19.73 12.68
CA LYS A 33 -6.28 -19.38 13.99
C LYS A 33 -4.93 -20.10 14.16
N ALA A 34 -3.85 -19.35 14.37
CA ALA A 34 -2.49 -19.89 14.54
C ALA A 34 -2.01 -19.88 16.00
N GLY A 35 -2.95 -19.93 16.96
CA GLY A 35 -2.67 -19.88 18.40
C GLY A 35 -2.79 -18.48 19.01
N LEU A 36 -2.32 -18.31 20.26
CA LEU A 36 -2.40 -17.04 20.98
C LEU A 36 -1.03 -16.34 21.00
N SER A 37 -1.04 -15.03 20.82
CA SER A 37 0.12 -14.17 21.01
C SER A 37 0.51 -14.16 22.48
N ARG A 38 1.80 -14.41 22.74
CA ARG A 38 2.39 -14.37 24.09
C ARG A 38 3.01 -13.01 24.42
N LEU A 39 2.91 -12.05 23.49
CA LEU A 39 3.56 -10.75 23.55
C LEU A 39 2.60 -9.62 23.94
N VAL A 40 1.32 -9.93 24.14
CA VAL A 40 0.28 -8.99 24.59
C VAL A 40 -0.50 -9.59 25.74
N GLU A 41 -0.91 -8.73 26.68
CA GLU A 41 -1.80 -9.08 27.79
C GLU A 41 -3.10 -8.26 27.72
N PRO A 42 -4.28 -8.90 27.73
CA PRO A 42 -4.49 -10.35 27.72
C PRO A 42 -4.06 -11.00 26.39
N PRO A 43 -3.72 -12.31 26.35
CA PRO A 43 -3.33 -13.00 25.13
C PRO A 43 -4.39 -12.86 24.02
N GLN A 44 -3.96 -12.45 22.83
CA GLN A 44 -4.84 -12.23 21.67
C GLN A 44 -4.59 -13.27 20.57
N GLN A 45 -5.60 -13.50 19.72
CA GLN A 45 -5.54 -14.51 18.67
C GLN A 45 -4.57 -14.11 17.54
N ILE A 46 -3.61 -14.96 17.22
CA ILE A 46 -2.79 -14.86 16.00
C ILE A 46 -3.64 -15.33 14.82
N ARG A 47 -3.70 -14.53 13.77
CA ARG A 47 -4.39 -14.88 12.52
C ARG A 47 -3.38 -15.32 11.49
N GLU A 48 -3.73 -16.33 10.72
CA GLU A 48 -2.94 -16.74 9.57
C GLU A 48 -3.85 -16.81 8.35
N THR A 49 -3.41 -16.17 7.28
CA THR A 49 -4.13 -16.08 6.02
C THR A 49 -3.29 -16.73 4.92
N CYS A 50 -3.89 -17.68 4.21
CA CYS A 50 -3.35 -18.27 3.00
C CYS A 50 -4.04 -17.69 1.77
N TRP A 51 -3.26 -17.11 0.86
CA TRP A 51 -3.69 -16.73 -0.49
C TRP A 51 -3.01 -17.62 -1.52
N ALA A 52 -3.75 -18.54 -2.12
CA ALA A 52 -3.25 -19.41 -3.17
C ALA A 52 -3.52 -18.83 -4.56
N TYR A 53 -2.49 -18.88 -5.40
CA TYR A 53 -2.46 -18.45 -6.80
C TYR A 53 -2.09 -19.64 -7.70
N GLY A 54 -2.06 -19.43 -9.01
CA GLY A 54 -1.57 -20.44 -9.94
C GLY A 54 -0.08 -20.70 -9.73
N GLY A 55 0.27 -21.84 -9.12
CA GLY A 55 1.66 -22.28 -8.94
C GLY A 55 2.26 -22.01 -7.55
N PHE A 56 1.62 -21.22 -6.70
CA PHE A 56 2.11 -20.92 -5.35
C PHE A 56 1.02 -20.45 -4.39
N ALA A 57 1.33 -20.37 -3.10
CA ALA A 57 0.53 -19.69 -2.10
C ALA A 57 1.39 -18.84 -1.18
N LEU A 58 0.83 -17.71 -0.75
CA LEU A 58 1.37 -16.85 0.29
C LEU A 58 0.71 -17.18 1.63
N PHE A 59 1.53 -17.38 2.64
CA PHE A 59 1.14 -17.49 4.04
C PHE A 59 1.55 -16.23 4.73
N TRP A 60 0.58 -15.52 5.27
CA TRP A 60 0.78 -14.33 6.06
C TRP A 60 0.26 -14.59 7.48
N GLN A 61 1.10 -14.35 8.48
CA GLN A 61 0.72 -14.49 9.88
C GLN A 61 0.79 -13.14 10.58
N GLU A 62 -0.38 -12.67 11.04
CA GLU A 62 -0.58 -11.46 11.82
C GLU A 62 -0.57 -11.81 13.31
N ASP A 63 0.47 -11.33 14.02
CA ASP A 63 0.59 -11.47 15.47
C ASP A 63 0.34 -10.11 16.15
N PRO A 64 -0.75 -9.95 16.91
CA PRO A 64 -1.11 -8.66 17.52
C PRO A 64 -0.08 -8.14 18.52
N GLY A 65 0.84 -8.97 19.01
CA GLY A 65 1.93 -8.55 19.87
C GLY A 65 3.23 -8.22 19.15
N ILE A 66 3.27 -8.32 17.83
CA ILE A 66 4.39 -7.90 16.98
C ILE A 66 3.88 -6.78 16.08
N LYS A 67 4.24 -5.54 16.38
CA LYS A 67 3.89 -4.41 15.49
C LYS A 67 4.84 -4.36 14.31
N GLY A 68 4.27 -4.23 13.12
CA GLY A 68 5.01 -4.02 11.89
C GLY A 68 5.64 -5.28 11.33
N ILE A 69 6.26 -6.16 12.11
CA ILE A 69 6.99 -7.31 11.56
C ILE A 69 6.03 -8.47 11.26
N GLU A 70 5.68 -8.62 9.99
CA GLU A 70 4.83 -9.70 9.51
C GLU A 70 5.66 -10.89 9.02
N LYS A 71 5.19 -12.11 9.33
CA LYS A 71 5.81 -13.34 8.81
C LYS A 71 5.13 -13.72 7.52
N ILE A 72 5.89 -13.67 6.41
CA ILE A 72 5.41 -14.08 5.10
C ILE A 72 6.24 -15.25 4.56
N ALA A 73 5.54 -16.33 4.20
CA ALA A 73 6.14 -17.50 3.57
C ALA A 73 5.44 -17.86 2.26
N LEU A 74 6.20 -18.41 1.32
CA LEU A 74 5.74 -18.95 0.05
C LEU A 74 5.71 -20.48 0.10
N ARG A 75 4.68 -21.07 -0.48
CA ARG A 75 4.62 -22.49 -0.81
C ARG A 75 4.44 -22.65 -2.30
N GLU A 76 5.17 -23.54 -2.94
CA GLU A 76 5.09 -23.77 -4.39
C GLU A 76 4.34 -25.07 -4.69
N GLY A 77 3.52 -25.07 -5.74
CA GLY A 77 2.75 -26.24 -6.14
C GLY A 77 1.55 -25.90 -7.00
N SER A 78 0.94 -26.92 -7.60
CA SER A 78 -0.14 -26.74 -8.57
C SER A 78 -1.55 -26.78 -7.97
N ASN A 79 -1.72 -27.29 -6.75
CA ASN A 79 -3.03 -27.45 -6.11
C ASN A 79 -3.27 -26.41 -5.00
N PRO A 80 -4.11 -25.38 -5.23
CA PRO A 80 -4.40 -24.33 -4.24
C PRO A 80 -4.92 -24.86 -2.90
N ALA A 81 -5.72 -25.93 -2.89
CA ALA A 81 -6.25 -26.51 -1.65
C ALA A 81 -5.16 -27.19 -0.83
N ALA A 82 -4.25 -27.92 -1.49
CA ALA A 82 -3.12 -28.55 -0.83
C ALA A 82 -2.12 -27.51 -0.28
N LEU A 83 -1.89 -26.43 -1.03
CA LEU A 83 -1.01 -25.34 -0.61
C LEU A 83 -1.52 -24.65 0.67
N CYS A 84 -2.84 -24.41 0.77
CA CYS A 84 -3.47 -23.83 1.96
C CYS A 84 -3.73 -24.83 3.11
N SER A 85 -3.32 -26.10 2.97
CA SER A 85 -3.51 -27.11 4.02
C SER A 85 -2.64 -26.83 5.25
N GLU A 86 -3.12 -27.20 6.43
CA GLU A 86 -2.33 -27.28 7.67
C GLU A 86 -1.22 -28.32 7.53
N ASN A 87 -1.56 -29.49 6.96
CA ASN A 87 -0.65 -30.60 6.75
C ASN A 87 0.05 -30.54 5.39
N TYR A 88 0.46 -29.34 4.97
CA TYR A 88 1.19 -29.19 3.72
C TYR A 88 2.51 -29.97 3.80
N ALA A 89 2.69 -30.95 2.91
CA ALA A 89 3.81 -31.87 2.92
C ALA A 89 5.11 -31.29 2.29
N GLY A 90 5.04 -30.11 1.66
CA GLY A 90 6.19 -29.49 1.01
C GLY A 90 6.92 -28.47 1.90
N THR A 91 7.88 -27.76 1.30
CA THR A 91 8.65 -26.71 2.00
C THR A 91 7.96 -25.35 1.91
N SER A 92 7.94 -24.62 3.02
CA SER A 92 7.56 -23.21 3.05
C SER A 92 8.84 -22.36 3.07
N ARG A 93 9.01 -21.47 2.08
CA ARG A 93 10.15 -20.57 1.98
C ARG A 93 9.78 -19.19 2.52
N PRO A 94 10.47 -18.65 3.54
CA PRO A 94 10.23 -17.27 3.97
C PRO A 94 10.57 -16.30 2.83
N ILE A 95 9.70 -15.31 2.57
CA ILE A 95 9.95 -14.27 1.55
C ILE A 95 10.49 -13.02 2.21
N ALA A 96 9.96 -12.65 3.38
CA ALA A 96 10.31 -11.39 4.02
C ALA A 96 10.14 -11.46 5.54
N THR A 97 11.00 -10.72 6.22
CA THR A 97 10.79 -10.22 7.58
C THR A 97 10.95 -8.71 7.50
N LEU A 98 10.10 -8.07 6.68
CA LEU A 98 10.02 -6.62 6.62
C LEU A 98 8.91 -6.15 7.53
N SER A 99 8.99 -4.89 7.93
CA SER A 99 7.82 -4.25 8.47
C SER A 99 6.73 -4.13 7.39
N GLY A 100 5.48 -4.13 7.79
CA GLY A 100 4.32 -3.88 6.93
C GLY A 100 3.49 -5.10 6.55
N TRP A 101 2.32 -4.84 6.02
CA TRP A 101 1.35 -5.83 5.59
C TRP A 101 1.32 -6.00 4.07
N PRO A 102 0.95 -7.19 3.58
CA PRO A 102 0.72 -7.43 2.16
C PRO A 102 -0.47 -6.62 1.64
N LEU A 103 -0.25 -5.86 0.56
CA LEU A 103 -1.33 -5.22 -0.22
C LEU A 103 -1.91 -6.18 -1.26
N GLY A 104 -1.07 -7.03 -1.85
CA GLY A 104 -1.48 -8.00 -2.85
C GLY A 104 -0.35 -8.44 -3.77
N VAL A 105 -0.65 -9.38 -4.64
CA VAL A 105 0.29 -9.89 -5.66
C VAL A 105 0.08 -9.17 -6.98
N ALA A 106 1.17 -8.85 -7.67
CA ALA A 106 1.19 -8.29 -9.00
C ALA A 106 2.19 -9.03 -9.88
N GLY A 107 1.74 -10.06 -10.60
CA GLY A 107 2.61 -10.92 -11.39
C GLY A 107 3.67 -11.60 -10.51
N PRO A 108 4.97 -11.44 -10.81
CA PRO A 108 6.04 -12.04 -10.01
C PRO A 108 6.39 -11.24 -8.74
N PHE A 109 5.60 -10.23 -8.37
CA PHE A 109 5.87 -9.35 -7.23
C PHE A 109 4.81 -9.47 -6.13
N LEU A 110 5.24 -9.42 -4.88
CA LEU A 110 4.40 -9.14 -3.72
C LEU A 110 4.56 -7.67 -3.35
N LEU A 111 3.45 -6.92 -3.32
CA LEU A 111 3.45 -5.55 -2.81
C LEU A 111 3.11 -5.57 -1.32
N MET A 112 3.90 -4.85 -0.54
CA MET A 112 3.73 -4.68 0.91
C MET A 112 3.77 -3.21 1.28
N GLN A 113 3.19 -2.86 2.42
CA GLN A 113 3.19 -1.50 2.94
C GLN A 113 3.39 -1.47 4.44
N ASP A 114 4.26 -0.56 4.91
CA ASP A 114 4.42 -0.26 6.33
C ASP A 114 3.19 0.41 6.97
N GLU A 115 3.21 0.47 8.30
CA GLU A 115 2.33 1.35 9.06
C GLU A 115 2.51 2.80 8.59
N PRO A 116 1.43 3.51 8.22
CA PRO A 116 1.54 4.88 7.79
C PRO A 116 1.95 5.81 8.95
N LEU A 117 2.86 6.73 8.65
CA LEU A 117 3.09 7.92 9.44
C LEU A 117 2.28 9.07 8.82
N GLY A 118 1.17 9.43 9.46
CA GLY A 118 0.15 10.28 8.86
C GLY A 118 -0.48 9.61 7.64
N ASN A 119 -0.37 10.21 6.46
CA ASN A 119 -0.83 9.59 5.22
C ASN A 119 0.30 8.98 4.38
N LEU A 120 1.55 8.97 4.86
CA LEU A 120 2.68 8.37 4.13
C LEU A 120 3.06 7.01 4.70
N ALA A 121 3.25 6.02 3.84
CA ALA A 121 3.81 4.72 4.23
C ALA A 121 4.87 4.28 3.22
N VAL A 122 5.83 3.47 3.66
CA VAL A 122 6.78 2.85 2.74
C VAL A 122 6.07 1.71 2.00
N LEU A 123 6.10 1.78 0.68
CA LEU A 123 5.69 0.74 -0.25
C LEU A 123 6.92 -0.09 -0.62
N TYR A 124 6.78 -1.41 -0.55
CA TYR A 124 7.78 -2.37 -1.04
C TYR A 124 7.18 -3.20 -2.16
N ALA A 125 7.96 -3.50 -3.19
CA ALA A 125 7.69 -4.59 -4.12
C ALA A 125 8.80 -5.64 -3.98
N LEU A 126 8.42 -6.85 -3.57
CA LEU A 126 9.33 -7.97 -3.38
C LEU A 126 9.20 -8.95 -4.53
N LYS A 127 10.32 -9.48 -5.02
CA LYS A 127 10.28 -10.58 -6.00
C LYS A 127 9.87 -11.86 -5.30
N LEU A 128 8.82 -12.52 -5.79
CA LEU A 128 8.36 -13.79 -5.21
C LEU A 128 9.42 -14.90 -5.34
N SER A 129 10.27 -14.84 -6.37
CA SER A 129 11.31 -15.85 -6.64
C SER A 129 12.37 -15.97 -5.54
N ASP A 130 12.82 -14.85 -4.97
CA ASP A 130 13.94 -14.82 -4.02
C ASP A 130 13.69 -13.93 -2.79
N GLY A 131 12.55 -13.26 -2.71
CA GLY A 131 12.19 -12.36 -1.62
C GLY A 131 12.91 -11.01 -1.61
N LYS A 132 13.75 -10.73 -2.62
CA LYS A 132 14.51 -9.47 -2.65
C LYS A 132 13.60 -8.29 -3.02
N VAL A 133 13.89 -7.15 -2.41
CA VAL A 133 13.26 -5.87 -2.74
C VAL A 133 13.62 -5.49 -4.18
N ALA A 134 12.63 -5.41 -5.06
CA ALA A 134 12.76 -4.88 -6.42
C ALA A 134 12.57 -3.36 -6.45
N PHE A 135 11.74 -2.84 -5.55
CA PHE A 135 11.37 -1.44 -5.50
C PHE A 135 10.94 -1.04 -4.08
N THR A 136 11.29 0.17 -3.68
CA THR A 136 10.82 0.80 -2.44
C THR A 136 10.56 2.29 -2.69
N ALA A 137 9.49 2.83 -2.11
CA ALA A 137 9.20 4.26 -2.14
C ALA A 137 8.27 4.66 -0.99
N SER A 138 8.35 5.90 -0.53
CA SER A 138 7.27 6.49 0.26
C SER A 138 6.04 6.72 -0.64
N ARG A 139 4.85 6.37 -0.17
CA ARG A 139 3.58 6.58 -0.88
C ARG A 139 2.53 7.23 0.01
N ASP A 140 1.60 7.94 -0.61
CA ASP A 140 0.35 8.39 0.01
C ASP A 140 -0.68 7.24 0.08
N VAL A 141 -1.07 6.83 1.29
CA VAL A 141 -2.03 5.75 1.53
C VAL A 141 -3.48 6.19 1.33
N ASP A 142 -3.73 7.49 1.29
CA ASP A 142 -5.02 8.07 0.92
C ASP A 142 -5.15 8.34 -0.57
N ALA A 143 -4.12 7.97 -1.35
CA ALA A 143 -4.15 8.01 -2.80
C ALA A 143 -4.31 6.62 -3.40
N GLU A 144 -4.83 6.62 -4.62
CA GLU A 144 -4.98 5.39 -5.39
C GLU A 144 -3.60 4.78 -5.68
N LEU A 145 -3.48 3.47 -5.44
CA LEU A 145 -2.41 2.63 -5.95
C LEU A 145 -2.97 1.74 -7.06
N VAL A 146 -2.48 1.95 -8.28
CA VAL A 146 -2.91 1.20 -9.45
C VAL A 146 -1.78 0.30 -9.91
N VAL A 147 -2.05 -1.00 -9.97
CA VAL A 147 -1.22 -1.98 -10.64
C VAL A 147 -1.76 -2.20 -12.05
N GLU A 148 -0.92 -2.09 -13.05
CA GLU A 148 -1.24 -2.45 -14.44
C GLU A 148 -0.31 -3.56 -14.90
N LYS A 149 -0.86 -4.53 -15.64
CA LYS A 149 -0.14 -5.69 -16.16
C LYS A 149 -0.35 -5.73 -17.67
N LYS A 150 0.69 -5.48 -18.45
CA LYS A 150 0.61 -5.45 -19.92
C LYS A 150 1.87 -6.03 -20.53
N SER A 151 1.70 -6.96 -21.48
CA SER A 151 2.81 -7.58 -22.21
C SER A 151 3.89 -8.19 -21.29
N GLY A 152 3.47 -8.81 -20.18
CA GLY A 152 4.38 -9.40 -19.18
C GLY A 152 5.07 -8.40 -18.23
N LEU A 153 4.88 -7.10 -18.44
CA LEU A 153 5.38 -6.06 -17.54
C LEU A 153 4.37 -5.75 -16.44
N VAL A 154 4.89 -5.40 -15.27
CA VAL A 154 4.11 -4.91 -14.14
C VAL A 154 4.48 -3.45 -13.89
N SER A 155 3.51 -2.55 -14.04
CA SER A 155 3.66 -1.13 -13.76
C SER A 155 2.83 -0.71 -12.55
N LEU A 156 3.32 0.31 -11.86
CA LEU A 156 2.64 0.95 -10.74
C LEU A 156 2.34 2.40 -11.09
N ARG A 157 1.17 2.89 -10.70
CA ARG A 157 0.87 4.32 -10.56
C ARG A 157 0.46 4.58 -9.13
N TYR A 158 1.06 5.59 -8.53
CA TYR A 158 0.88 5.90 -7.11
C TYR A 158 1.17 7.39 -6.88
N TYR A 159 0.96 7.87 -5.67
CA TYR A 159 1.43 9.19 -5.25
C TYR A 159 2.68 9.01 -4.39
N ALA A 160 3.83 9.42 -4.90
CA ALA A 160 5.11 9.34 -4.21
C ALA A 160 5.19 10.41 -3.12
N GLY A 161 5.51 9.99 -1.90
CA GLY A 161 5.80 10.90 -0.79
C GLY A 161 7.11 11.65 -1.04
N LEU A 162 7.10 12.95 -0.77
CA LEU A 162 8.25 13.83 -0.78
C LEU A 162 8.57 14.25 0.66
N GLU A 163 9.85 14.41 0.97
CA GLU A 163 10.33 14.98 2.23
C GLU A 163 10.64 16.48 2.02
N PRO A 164 9.74 17.40 2.39
CA PRO A 164 9.96 18.81 2.17
C PRO A 164 10.81 19.44 3.28
N LYS A 165 11.68 20.39 2.90
CA LYS A 165 12.45 21.23 3.84
C LYS A 165 11.80 22.59 4.12
N CYS A 166 10.65 22.87 3.51
CA CYS A 166 9.90 24.10 3.65
C CYS A 166 8.41 23.85 3.36
N VAL A 167 7.55 24.78 3.75
CA VAL A 167 6.11 24.70 3.47
C VAL A 167 5.79 25.49 2.20
N PRO A 168 5.31 24.84 1.11
CA PRO A 168 4.87 25.55 -0.07
C PRO A 168 3.55 26.27 0.20
N SER A 169 3.46 27.54 -0.17
CA SER A 169 2.30 28.38 0.10
C SER A 169 2.16 29.47 -0.96
N ARG A 170 1.02 30.17 -1.00
CA ARG A 170 0.86 31.29 -1.94
C ARG A 170 1.82 32.45 -1.62
N GLN A 171 2.19 32.62 -0.35
CA GLN A 171 3.15 33.63 0.09
C GLN A 171 4.61 33.15 -0.06
N ASN A 172 4.83 31.85 -0.27
CA ASN A 172 6.16 31.25 -0.47
C ASN A 172 6.20 30.27 -1.67
N PRO A 173 5.96 30.75 -2.91
CA PRO A 173 5.99 29.89 -4.10
C PRO A 173 7.39 29.34 -4.40
N ALA A 174 8.45 30.05 -4.00
CA ALA A 174 9.84 29.61 -4.17
C ALA A 174 10.14 28.30 -3.42
N CYS A 175 9.41 28.01 -2.33
CA CYS A 175 9.52 26.74 -1.64
C CYS A 175 9.13 25.56 -2.55
N TRP A 176 8.07 25.68 -3.35
CA TRP A 176 7.62 24.61 -4.24
C TRP A 176 8.66 24.29 -5.32
N GLU A 177 9.25 25.32 -5.91
CA GLU A 177 10.33 25.15 -6.89
C GLU A 177 11.55 24.46 -6.27
N ARG A 178 11.90 24.78 -5.03
CA ARG A 178 12.98 24.10 -4.30
C ARG A 178 12.64 22.64 -4.00
N ILE A 179 11.41 22.32 -3.59
CA ILE A 179 10.98 20.93 -3.38
C ILE A 179 11.10 20.14 -4.69
N LYS A 180 10.64 20.70 -5.82
CA LYS A 180 10.80 20.06 -7.13
C LYS A 180 12.27 19.82 -7.46
N ALA A 181 13.14 20.79 -7.24
CA ALA A 181 14.58 20.66 -7.49
C ALA A 181 15.24 19.61 -6.58
N ASP A 182 14.97 19.62 -5.28
CA ASP A 182 15.52 18.69 -4.29
C ASP A 182 15.15 17.23 -4.62
N HIS A 183 13.95 17.02 -5.15
CA HIS A 183 13.43 15.71 -5.55
C HIS A 183 13.63 15.38 -7.03
N LYS A 184 14.40 16.20 -7.77
CA LYS A 184 14.71 16.01 -9.20
C LYS A 184 13.46 15.89 -10.09
N ILE A 185 12.38 16.59 -9.72
CA ILE A 185 11.18 16.71 -10.55
C ILE A 185 11.53 17.61 -11.74
N PRO A 186 11.31 17.18 -13.00
CA PRO A 186 11.60 18.00 -14.17
C PRO A 186 10.88 19.35 -14.11
N SER A 187 11.59 20.44 -14.43
CA SER A 187 11.05 21.81 -14.33
C SER A 187 9.95 22.11 -15.34
N ASP A 188 9.95 21.39 -16.47
CA ASP A 188 8.95 21.43 -17.53
C ASP A 188 7.71 20.57 -17.23
N LEU A 189 7.75 19.73 -16.19
CA LEU A 189 6.61 18.92 -15.78
C LEU A 189 5.52 19.81 -15.17
N SER A 190 4.34 19.80 -15.79
CA SER A 190 3.15 20.51 -15.28
C SER A 190 2.63 19.86 -14.00
N LEU A 191 3.20 20.27 -12.86
CA LEU A 191 2.85 19.80 -11.52
C LEU A 191 2.46 20.97 -10.61
N ALA A 192 1.16 21.07 -10.32
CA ALA A 192 0.60 22.16 -9.53
C ALA A 192 0.99 22.04 -8.04
N MET A 193 1.35 23.18 -7.44
CA MET A 193 1.64 23.31 -6.01
C MET A 193 0.45 22.84 -5.17
N PRO A 194 0.68 22.08 -4.08
CA PRO A 194 -0.41 21.62 -3.23
C PRO A 194 -0.95 22.76 -2.34
N ASP A 195 -2.18 22.62 -1.86
CA ASP A 195 -2.74 23.51 -0.83
C ASP A 195 -2.36 23.02 0.58
N CYS A 196 -1.15 23.33 1.02
CA CYS A 196 -0.70 22.98 2.37
C CYS A 196 -1.29 23.88 3.47
N GLU A 197 -1.65 25.14 3.16
CA GLU A 197 -2.31 26.04 4.11
C GLU A 197 -3.68 25.48 4.55
N GLY A 198 -4.44 24.91 3.61
CA GLY A 198 -5.70 24.23 3.89
C GLY A 198 -5.57 22.98 4.76
N ALA A 199 -4.46 22.24 4.65
CA ALA A 199 -4.20 21.04 5.44
C ALA A 199 -4.04 21.36 6.94
N PHE A 200 -3.30 22.42 7.29
CA PHE A 200 -3.08 22.86 8.68
C PHE A 200 -4.34 23.37 9.39
N ARG A 201 -5.34 23.88 8.66
CA ARG A 201 -6.57 24.38 9.29
C ARG A 201 -7.38 23.29 9.98
N LYS A 202 -7.15 22.02 9.63
CA LYS A 202 -7.80 20.87 10.24
C LYS A 202 -7.10 20.39 11.51
N GLU A 203 -5.84 20.80 11.74
CA GLU A 203 -5.01 20.35 12.87
C GLU A 203 -4.18 21.52 13.44
N PRO A 204 -4.63 22.18 14.53
CA PRO A 204 -4.04 23.44 15.01
C PRO A 204 -2.60 23.38 15.51
N ILE A 205 -2.04 22.18 15.71
CA ILE A 205 -0.79 21.95 16.44
C ILE A 205 0.45 22.10 15.53
N ALA A 206 0.30 21.95 14.22
CA ALA A 206 1.42 21.79 13.28
C ALA A 206 1.83 23.05 12.49
N ARG A 207 1.40 24.25 12.91
CA ARG A 207 1.72 25.46 12.13
C ARG A 207 3.22 25.72 12.18
N GLU A 208 3.89 25.53 11.03
CA GLU A 208 5.23 26.04 10.66
C GLU A 208 6.42 25.08 10.70
N ALA A 209 6.26 23.79 11.04
CA ALA A 209 7.35 22.82 10.89
C ALA A 209 7.23 22.04 9.57
N PRO A 210 8.24 22.05 8.66
CA PRO A 210 8.26 21.19 7.47
C PRO A 210 8.13 19.70 7.80
N ALA A 211 8.61 19.29 8.98
CA ALA A 211 8.50 17.92 9.51
C ALA A 211 7.06 17.52 9.89
N ALA A 212 6.11 18.46 9.92
CA ALA A 212 4.70 18.19 10.22
C ALA A 212 3.83 18.09 8.95
N LEU A 213 4.45 17.99 7.77
CA LEU A 213 3.76 17.86 6.49
C LEU A 213 4.21 16.64 5.72
N ALA A 214 3.22 15.99 5.12
CA ALA A 214 3.40 15.03 4.06
C ALA A 214 2.98 15.66 2.74
N ILE A 215 3.91 15.77 1.80
CA ILE A 215 3.61 16.15 0.42
C ILE A 215 3.71 14.90 -0.44
N SER A 216 2.75 14.71 -1.35
CA SER A 216 2.80 13.59 -2.29
C SER A 216 2.52 14.04 -3.71
N VAL A 217 3.13 13.38 -4.70
CA VAL A 217 3.03 13.76 -6.11
C VAL A 217 2.74 12.54 -6.98
N PRO A 218 1.93 12.68 -8.06
CA PRO A 218 1.70 11.59 -8.99
C PRO A 218 3.02 11.03 -9.55
N ALA A 219 3.18 9.71 -9.48
CA ALA A 219 4.34 9.00 -9.97
C ALA A 219 3.95 7.68 -10.62
N GLN A 220 4.85 7.13 -11.43
CA GLN A 220 4.71 5.81 -12.00
C GLN A 220 6.03 5.06 -12.03
N VAL A 221 5.93 3.74 -12.03
CA VAL A 221 6.98 2.81 -12.40
C VAL A 221 6.45 2.02 -13.59
N LYS A 222 7.10 2.11 -14.76
CA LYS A 222 6.65 1.40 -15.98
C LYS A 222 6.97 -0.09 -15.98
N ASP A 223 8.01 -0.49 -15.27
CA ASP A 223 8.43 -1.89 -15.11
C ASP A 223 9.08 -2.08 -13.75
N LEU A 224 8.42 -2.82 -12.86
CA LEU A 224 8.95 -3.14 -11.53
C LEU A 224 10.22 -3.99 -11.57
N SER A 225 10.46 -4.73 -12.65
CA SER A 225 11.69 -5.51 -12.81
C SER A 225 12.92 -4.60 -13.00
N ASN A 226 12.69 -3.39 -13.51
CA ASN A 226 13.69 -2.34 -13.72
C ASN A 226 13.19 -1.00 -13.15
N ALA A 227 12.87 -1.04 -11.86
CA ALA A 227 12.76 0.03 -10.88
C ALA A 227 13.17 1.47 -11.30
N LYS A 228 12.38 2.20 -12.11
CA LYS A 228 12.65 3.63 -12.41
C LYS A 228 11.39 4.49 -12.21
N PRO A 229 11.24 5.11 -11.04
CA PRO A 229 10.15 6.05 -10.79
C PRO A 229 10.24 7.27 -11.71
N GLU A 230 9.11 7.65 -12.29
CA GLU A 230 8.93 8.85 -13.08
C GLU A 230 7.78 9.67 -12.49
N PHE A 231 7.98 10.96 -12.30
CA PHE A 231 6.91 11.86 -11.89
C PHE A 231 5.96 12.13 -13.06
N LEU A 232 4.68 12.27 -12.75
CA LEU A 232 3.60 12.52 -13.71
C LEU A 232 3.06 13.94 -13.57
N PRO A 233 2.52 14.52 -14.64
CA PRO A 233 1.80 15.78 -14.55
C PRO A 233 0.55 15.62 -13.67
N GLY A 234 0.13 16.69 -13.03
CA GLY A 234 -1.06 16.69 -12.18
C GLY A 234 -0.98 17.68 -11.05
N ARG A 235 -1.57 17.33 -9.91
CA ARG A 235 -1.61 18.15 -8.70
C ARG A 235 -0.96 17.38 -7.56
N ALA A 236 -0.01 18.03 -6.88
CA ALA A 236 0.54 17.53 -5.63
C ALA A 236 -0.53 17.57 -4.52
N ARG A 237 -0.43 16.66 -3.55
CA ARG A 237 -1.28 16.63 -2.35
C ARG A 237 -0.47 17.03 -1.13
N CYS A 238 -1.16 17.49 -0.10
CA CYS A 238 -0.56 17.84 1.18
C CYS A 238 -1.48 17.38 2.31
N ALA A 239 -0.89 16.81 3.36
CA ALA A 239 -1.57 16.40 4.58
C ALA A 239 -0.71 16.76 5.80
N ALA A 240 -1.37 16.97 6.93
CA ALA A 240 -0.67 17.10 8.21
C ALA A 240 -0.17 15.72 8.66
N LEU A 241 1.00 15.70 9.29
CA LEU A 241 1.48 14.54 10.03
C LEU A 241 1.07 14.70 11.51
N PRO A 242 0.63 13.60 12.17
CA PRO A 242 0.20 13.62 13.58
C PRO A 242 1.35 13.89 14.56
#